data_AF-A0A418MEI0-F1
#
_entry.id   AF-A0A418MEI0-F1
#
_cell.length_a   1.000
_cell.length_b   1.000
_cell.length_c   1.000
_cell.angle_alpha   90.00
_cell.angle_beta   90.00
_cell.angle_gamma   90.00
#
_symmetry.space_group_name_H-M   'P 1'
#
loop_
_entity.id
_entity.type
_entity.pdbx_description
1 polymer ?
#
loop_
_entity_poly.entity_id
_entity_poly.type
_entity_poly.pdbx_seq_one_letter_code
_entity_poly.pdbx_strand_id
1 'polypeptide(L)'
;MLDSGILKDLVEKFEKSHSLLITILVFVGVNILVSLINVWVQYKLKRLETRVHSDNIKESKRIEIMHELYRKMDLLRNIFNDDVTLQRELQITSKYINENSIYLKDNEEQIARNCCDYFSTILVSNTNKDIAREKIFMKDFKSKF
;
A
#
# COMPACT_ATOMS: atom_id res chain seq x y z
N MET A 1 -15.78 58.76 -43.89
CA MET A 1 -16.82 57.87 -44.46
C MET A 1 -16.13 56.65 -45.07
N LEU A 2 -15.72 55.69 -44.24
CA LEU A 2 -15.01 54.49 -44.69
C LEU A 2 -15.03 53.46 -43.55
N ASP A 3 -16.21 52.90 -43.24
CA ASP A 3 -16.29 51.90 -42.15
C ASP A 3 -17.49 50.96 -42.25
N SER A 4 -18.58 51.40 -42.91
CA SER A 4 -19.76 50.55 -43.12
C SER A 4 -19.61 49.53 -44.25
N GLY A 5 -18.68 49.74 -45.19
CA GLY A 5 -18.47 48.86 -46.35
C GLY A 5 -17.75 47.56 -46.00
N ILE A 6 -16.69 47.64 -45.18
CA ILE A 6 -15.90 46.47 -44.75
C ILE A 6 -16.72 45.57 -43.82
N LEU A 7 -17.51 46.17 -42.92
CA LEU A 7 -18.40 45.43 -42.05
C LEU A 7 -19.52 44.72 -42.84
N LYS A 8 -20.08 45.38 -43.87
CA LYS A 8 -21.06 44.76 -44.77
C LYS A 8 -20.47 43.60 -45.56
N ASP A 9 -19.26 43.77 -46.08
CA ASP A 9 -18.57 42.74 -46.88
C ASP A 9 -18.14 41.55 -46.02
N LEU A 10 -17.77 41.79 -44.74
CA LEU A 10 -17.54 40.72 -43.76
C LEU A 10 -18.84 39.99 -43.42
N VAL A 11 -19.96 40.70 -43.23
CA VAL A 11 -21.27 40.12 -42.89
C VAL A 11 -21.85 39.34 -44.07
N GLU A 12 -21.74 39.82 -45.30
CA GLU A 12 -22.18 39.09 -46.51
C GLU A 12 -21.31 37.84 -46.78
N LYS A 13 -20.00 37.90 -46.50
CA LYS A 13 -19.15 36.70 -46.50
C LYS A 13 -19.47 35.76 -45.34
N PHE A 14 -19.91 36.29 -44.19
CA PHE A 14 -20.36 35.54 -43.03
C PHE A 14 -21.63 34.73 -43.33
N GLU A 15 -22.61 35.33 -44.01
CA GLU A 15 -23.87 34.68 -44.37
C GLU A 15 -23.68 33.50 -45.33
N LYS A 16 -22.77 33.61 -46.31
CA LYS A 16 -22.41 32.48 -47.19
C LYS A 16 -21.54 31.42 -46.52
N SER A 17 -20.87 31.76 -45.41
CA SER A 17 -19.92 30.89 -44.69
C SER A 17 -20.48 30.37 -43.37
N HIS A 18 -21.77 30.55 -43.08
CA HIS A 18 -22.40 30.08 -41.84
C HIS A 18 -22.13 28.60 -41.57
N SER A 19 -22.11 27.76 -42.60
CA SER A 19 -21.73 26.35 -42.52
C SER A 19 -20.28 26.16 -42.01
N LEU A 20 -19.32 26.90 -42.56
CA LEU A 20 -17.91 26.84 -42.17
C LEU A 20 -17.70 27.33 -40.74
N LEU A 21 -18.37 28.41 -40.36
CA LEU A 21 -18.23 29.00 -39.03
C LEU A 21 -18.83 28.12 -37.94
N ILE A 22 -20.00 27.53 -38.20
CA ILE A 22 -20.61 26.53 -37.32
C ILE A 22 -19.70 25.31 -37.20
N THR A 23 -19.09 24.86 -38.30
CA THR A 23 -18.17 23.70 -38.29
C THR A 23 -16.92 23.97 -37.43
N ILE A 24 -16.33 25.16 -37.54
CA ILE A 24 -15.18 25.56 -36.70
C ILE A 24 -15.58 25.62 -35.22
N LEU A 25 -16.76 26.17 -34.92
CA LEU A 25 -17.25 26.29 -33.54
C LEU A 25 -17.52 24.93 -32.91
N VAL A 26 -18.10 24.00 -33.68
CA VAL A 26 -18.27 22.59 -33.27
C VAL A 26 -16.92 21.91 -33.07
N PHE A 27 -15.94 22.13 -33.97
CA PHE A 27 -14.60 21.54 -33.85
C PHE A 27 -13.84 22.04 -32.60
N VAL A 28 -13.94 23.35 -32.30
CA VAL A 28 -13.39 23.93 -31.07
C VAL A 28 -14.10 23.36 -29.84
N GLY A 29 -15.44 23.25 -29.87
CA GLY A 29 -16.22 22.66 -28.79
C GLY A 29 -15.83 21.21 -28.51
N VAL A 30 -15.65 20.39 -29.54
CA VAL A 30 -15.19 18.99 -29.41
C VAL A 30 -13.76 18.94 -28.85
N ASN A 31 -12.84 19.80 -29.29
CA ASN A 31 -11.48 19.82 -28.76
C ASN A 31 -11.43 20.23 -27.28
N ILE A 32 -12.27 21.16 -26.85
CA ILE A 32 -12.40 21.54 -25.44
C ILE A 32 -12.95 20.34 -24.64
N LEU A 33 -13.99 19.66 -25.14
CA LEU A 33 -14.55 18.46 -24.51
C LEU A 33 -13.51 17.35 -24.36
N VAL A 34 -12.77 17.05 -25.43
CA VAL A 34 -11.70 16.05 -25.42
C VAL A 34 -10.60 16.44 -24.43
N SER A 35 -10.22 17.71 -24.38
CA SER A 35 -9.23 18.21 -23.42
C SER A 35 -9.71 18.07 -21.97
N LEU A 36 -10.98 18.40 -21.69
CA LEU A 36 -11.57 18.23 -20.36
C LEU A 36 -11.62 16.75 -19.94
N ILE A 37 -11.98 15.86 -20.86
CA ILE A 37 -11.96 14.41 -20.61
C ILE A 37 -10.53 13.94 -20.32
N ASN A 38 -9.54 14.37 -21.11
CA ASN A 38 -8.14 14.01 -20.88
C ASN A 38 -7.64 14.49 -19.53
N VAL A 39 -7.94 15.73 -19.14
CA VAL A 39 -7.57 16.26 -17.81
C VAL A 39 -8.23 15.44 -16.70
N TRP A 40 -9.51 15.10 -16.85
CA TRP A 40 -10.23 14.28 -15.87
C TRP A 40 -9.63 12.87 -15.73
N VAL A 41 -9.31 12.21 -16.85
CA VAL A 41 -8.66 10.89 -16.86
C VAL A 41 -7.28 10.96 -16.21
N GLN A 42 -6.46 11.96 -16.55
CA GLN A 42 -5.14 12.15 -15.92
C GLN A 42 -5.25 12.36 -14.41
N TYR A 43 -6.23 13.14 -13.96
CA TYR A 43 -6.45 13.37 -12.54
C TYR A 43 -6.87 12.10 -11.80
N LYS A 44 -7.75 11.29 -12.42
CA LYS A 44 -8.16 9.99 -11.87
C LYS A 44 -6.97 9.01 -11.80
N LEU A 45 -6.15 8.95 -12.84
CA LEU A 45 -4.95 8.11 -12.88
C LEU A 45 -3.95 8.52 -11.80
N LYS A 46 -3.67 9.83 -11.65
CA LYS A 46 -2.75 10.35 -10.63
C LYS A 46 -3.19 10.02 -9.20
N ARG A 47 -4.50 10.10 -8.91
CA ARG A 47 -5.04 9.68 -7.61
C ARG A 47 -4.88 8.18 -7.37
N LEU A 48 -5.09 7.36 -8.40
CA LEU A 48 -4.95 5.91 -8.31
C LEU A 48 -3.48 5.52 -8.09
N GLU A 49 -2.57 6.14 -8.83
CA GLU A 49 -1.12 5.98 -8.67
C GLU A 49 -0.66 6.37 -7.26
N THR A 50 -1.13 7.49 -6.73
CA THR A 50 -0.81 7.93 -5.35
C THR A 50 -1.26 6.89 -4.32
N ARG A 51 -2.47 6.33 -4.51
CA ARG A 51 -3.01 5.30 -3.62
C ARG A 51 -2.18 4.02 -3.70
N VAL A 52 -1.92 3.52 -4.91
CA VAL A 52 -1.11 2.32 -5.14
C VAL A 52 0.29 2.49 -4.57
N HIS A 53 0.91 3.65 -4.74
CA HIS A 53 2.23 3.92 -4.19
C HIS A 53 2.22 3.91 -2.65
N SER A 54 1.22 4.56 -2.03
CA SER A 54 1.05 4.52 -0.57
C SER A 54 0.81 3.11 -0.04
N ASP A 55 -0.01 2.32 -0.74
CA ASP A 55 -0.32 0.95 -0.33
C ASP A 55 0.92 0.05 -0.47
N ASN A 56 1.70 0.22 -1.54
CA ASN A 56 2.98 -0.47 -1.73
C ASN A 56 4.00 -0.13 -0.64
N ILE A 57 4.10 1.13 -0.22
CA ILE A 57 5.00 1.52 0.89
C ILE A 57 4.59 0.82 2.19
N LYS A 58 3.29 0.82 2.51
CA LYS A 58 2.78 0.16 3.72
C LYS A 58 3.04 -1.34 3.69
N GLU A 59 2.76 -1.98 2.57
CA GLU A 59 2.95 -3.42 2.41
C GLU A 59 4.44 -3.80 2.42
N SER A 60 5.31 -2.98 1.82
CA SER A 60 6.76 -3.20 1.86
C SER A 60 7.28 -3.16 3.30
N LYS A 61 6.80 -2.19 4.09
CA LYS A 61 7.13 -2.08 5.52
C LYS A 61 6.56 -3.24 6.33
N ARG A 62 5.33 -3.70 6.05
CA ARG A 62 4.76 -4.91 6.67
C ARG A 62 5.63 -6.13 6.38
N ILE A 63 6.03 -6.34 5.13
CA ILE A 63 6.89 -7.46 4.73
C ILE A 63 8.24 -7.42 5.46
N GLU A 64 8.87 -6.25 5.55
CA GLU A 64 10.12 -6.06 6.30
C GLU A 64 9.94 -6.44 7.78
N ILE A 65 8.88 -5.95 8.41
CA ILE A 65 8.54 -6.27 9.81
C ILE A 65 8.31 -7.78 9.96
N MET A 66 7.57 -8.41 9.05
CA MET A 66 7.32 -9.85 9.08
C MET A 66 8.61 -10.67 8.94
N HIS A 67 9.54 -10.25 8.09
CA HIS A 67 10.86 -10.89 7.95
C HIS A 67 11.67 -10.81 9.24
N GLU A 68 11.69 -9.63 9.85
CA GLU A 68 12.38 -9.44 11.13
C GLU A 68 11.72 -10.23 12.26
N LEU A 69 10.38 -10.28 12.30
CA LEU A 69 9.63 -11.08 13.27
C LEU A 69 9.95 -12.57 13.14
N TYR A 70 9.93 -13.08 11.91
CA TYR A 70 10.26 -14.47 11.62
C TYR A 70 11.68 -14.79 12.09
N ARG A 71 12.64 -13.91 11.82
CA ARG A 71 14.03 -14.06 12.28
C ARG A 71 14.11 -14.10 13.80
N LYS A 72 13.42 -13.19 14.51
CA LYS A 72 13.38 -13.16 15.98
C LYS A 72 12.77 -14.42 16.56
N MET A 73 11.67 -14.91 16.00
CA MET A 73 11.05 -16.16 16.46
C MET A 73 11.95 -17.38 16.19
N ASP A 74 12.68 -17.41 15.07
CA ASP A 74 13.66 -18.47 14.80
C ASP A 74 14.84 -18.41 15.78
N LEU A 75 15.30 -17.21 16.17
CA LEU A 75 16.30 -17.03 17.22
C LEU A 75 15.83 -17.62 18.56
N LEU A 76 14.59 -17.37 18.98
CA LEU A 76 14.02 -17.95 20.21
C LEU A 76 14.10 -19.49 20.20
N ARG A 77 13.86 -20.11 19.04
CA ARG A 77 13.96 -21.57 18.88
C ARG A 77 15.37 -22.11 19.10
N ASN A 78 16.38 -21.35 18.66
CA ASN A 78 17.77 -21.77 18.65
C ASN A 78 18.46 -21.58 20.01
N ILE A 79 17.84 -20.87 20.96
CA ILE A 79 18.36 -20.74 22.33
C ILE A 79 18.07 -22.03 23.11
N PHE A 80 19.11 -22.67 23.64
CA PHE A 80 19.01 -23.94 24.35
C PHE A 80 19.76 -23.84 25.68
N ASN A 81 19.08 -24.16 26.79
CA ASN A 81 19.65 -24.14 28.15
C ASN A 81 20.32 -22.80 28.55
N ASP A 82 19.85 -21.68 28.02
CA ASP A 82 20.30 -20.33 28.40
C ASP A 82 19.07 -19.45 28.66
N ASP A 83 18.55 -19.57 29.89
CA ASP A 83 17.32 -18.90 30.31
C ASP A 83 17.48 -17.37 30.34
N VAL A 84 18.68 -16.86 30.62
CA VAL A 84 18.96 -15.42 30.67
C VAL A 84 18.88 -14.82 29.27
N THR A 85 19.51 -15.46 28.29
CA THR A 85 19.45 -15.02 26.89
C THR A 85 18.05 -15.20 26.33
N LEU A 86 17.38 -16.32 26.63
CA LEU A 86 16.00 -16.57 26.19
C LEU A 86 15.03 -15.51 26.74
N GLN A 87 15.11 -15.18 28.02
CA GLN A 87 14.28 -14.15 28.64
C GLN A 87 14.50 -12.77 27.99
N ARG A 88 15.77 -12.41 27.74
CA ARG A 88 16.11 -11.14 27.09
C ARG A 88 15.54 -11.07 25.67
N GLU A 89 15.77 -12.08 24.84
CA GLU A 89 15.30 -12.09 23.46
C GLU A 89 13.78 -12.17 23.37
N LEU A 90 13.12 -12.83 24.33
CA LEU A 90 11.68 -12.87 24.43
C LEU A 90 11.09 -11.49 24.72
N GLN A 91 11.66 -10.74 25.67
CA GLN A 91 11.26 -9.36 25.94
C GLN A 91 11.47 -8.45 24.72
N ILE A 92 12.59 -8.58 24.03
CA ILE A 92 12.89 -7.83 22.80
C ILE A 92 11.85 -8.15 21.72
N THR A 93 11.53 -9.43 21.54
CA THR A 93 10.58 -9.89 20.52
C THR A 93 9.17 -9.41 20.83
N SER A 94 8.69 -9.55 22.07
CA SER A 94 7.38 -9.06 22.49
C SER A 94 7.27 -7.55 22.39
N LYS A 95 8.31 -6.80 22.75
CA LYS A 95 8.36 -5.34 22.55
C LYS A 95 8.26 -4.98 21.08
N TYR A 96 9.01 -5.67 20.23
CA TYR A 96 9.00 -5.45 18.77
C TYR A 96 7.62 -5.74 18.15
N ILE A 97 6.90 -6.77 18.60
CA ILE A 97 5.51 -7.03 18.20
C ILE A 97 4.62 -5.84 18.56
N ASN A 98 4.68 -5.36 19.79
CA ASN A 98 3.84 -4.26 20.26
C ASN A 98 4.10 -2.95 19.49
N GLU A 99 5.37 -2.61 19.27
CA GLU A 99 5.78 -1.40 18.54
C GLU A 99 5.35 -1.42 17.07
N ASN A 100 5.20 -2.61 16.48
CA ASN A 100 4.88 -2.78 15.06
C ASN A 100 3.46 -3.32 14.80
N SER A 101 2.63 -3.45 15.84
CA SER A 101 1.25 -3.99 15.77
C SER A 101 0.40 -3.31 14.68
N ILE A 102 0.54 -2.00 14.50
CA ILE A 102 -0.20 -1.24 13.47
C ILE A 102 0.07 -1.69 12.03
N TYR A 103 1.19 -2.38 11.78
CA TYR A 103 1.55 -2.89 10.46
C TYR A 103 1.26 -4.37 10.28
N LEU A 104 0.97 -5.10 11.37
CA LEU A 104 0.69 -6.52 11.35
C LEU A 104 -0.82 -6.76 11.21
N LYS A 105 -1.19 -7.85 10.53
CA LYS A 105 -2.58 -8.33 10.57
C LYS A 105 -2.83 -9.06 11.88
N ASP A 106 -4.07 -9.04 12.37
CA ASP A 106 -4.47 -9.68 13.64
C ASP A 106 -3.98 -11.14 13.76
N ASN A 107 -4.02 -11.89 12.66
CA ASN A 107 -3.59 -13.28 12.61
C ASN A 107 -2.05 -13.44 12.70
N GLU A 108 -1.27 -12.55 12.10
CA GLU A 108 0.19 -12.54 12.18
C GLU A 108 0.65 -12.22 13.60
N GLU A 109 0.05 -11.17 14.16
CA GLU A 109 0.30 -10.77 15.54
C GLU A 109 -0.06 -11.88 16.51
N GLN A 110 -1.21 -12.55 16.32
CA GLN A 110 -1.63 -13.64 17.18
C GLN A 110 -0.67 -14.84 17.13
N ILE A 111 -0.20 -15.23 15.95
CA ILE A 111 0.79 -16.33 15.83
C ILE A 111 2.08 -15.96 16.56
N ALA A 112 2.54 -14.72 16.41
CA ALA A 112 3.76 -14.24 17.06
C ALA A 112 3.63 -14.19 18.59
N ARG A 113 2.51 -13.69 19.10
CA ARG A 113 2.20 -13.68 20.54
C ARG A 113 2.14 -15.09 21.11
N ASN A 114 1.43 -16.00 20.43
CA ASN A 114 1.36 -17.41 20.84
C ASN A 114 2.76 -18.08 20.89
N CYS A 115 3.65 -17.70 19.97
CA CYS A 115 5.04 -18.15 20.00
C CYS A 115 5.79 -17.62 21.22
N CYS A 116 5.68 -16.32 21.53
CA CYS A 116 6.25 -15.74 22.75
C CYS A 116 5.68 -16.39 24.02
N ASP A 117 4.38 -16.67 24.07
CA ASP A 117 3.73 -17.31 25.22
C ASP A 117 4.25 -18.75 25.44
N TYR A 118 4.46 -19.47 24.34
CA TYR A 118 5.08 -20.80 24.38
C TYR A 118 6.51 -20.76 24.93
N PHE A 119 7.37 -19.86 24.43
CA PHE A 119 8.74 -19.72 24.96
C PHE A 119 8.77 -19.19 26.39
N SER A 120 7.78 -18.40 26.81
CA SER A 120 7.59 -18.00 28.21
C SER A 120 7.28 -19.21 29.10
N THR A 121 6.51 -20.17 28.57
CA THR A 121 6.21 -21.43 29.26
C THR A 121 7.44 -22.33 29.37
N ILE A 122 8.31 -22.34 28.35
CA ILE A 122 9.60 -23.06 28.39
C ILE A 122 10.52 -22.46 29.45
N LEU A 123 10.59 -21.12 29.57
CA LEU A 123 11.39 -20.45 30.62
C LEU A 123 11.01 -20.90 32.03
N VAL A 124 9.74 -21.23 32.27
CA VAL A 124 9.28 -21.75 33.57
C VAL A 124 9.65 -23.23 33.74
N SER A 125 9.67 -24.00 32.65
CA SER A 125 9.95 -25.44 32.70
C SER A 125 10.42 -25.98 31.35
N ASN A 126 11.71 -26.30 31.25
CA ASN A 126 12.34 -26.85 30.04
C ASN A 126 11.81 -28.25 29.63
N THR A 127 11.12 -28.97 30.52
CA THR A 127 10.44 -30.24 30.19
C THR A 127 9.24 -30.06 29.26
N ASN A 128 8.74 -28.83 29.07
CA ASN A 128 7.62 -28.52 28.18
C ASN A 128 8.05 -28.22 26.72
N LYS A 129 9.34 -28.38 26.40
CA LYS A 129 9.85 -28.10 25.05
C LYS A 129 9.35 -29.14 24.06
N ASP A 130 8.55 -28.69 23.10
CA ASP A 130 7.99 -29.45 21.99
C ASP A 130 8.46 -28.87 20.63
N ILE A 131 9.41 -29.56 20.03
CA ILE A 131 10.00 -29.20 18.73
C ILE A 131 8.96 -29.26 17.60
N ALA A 132 7.94 -30.13 17.70
CA ALA A 132 6.89 -30.21 16.69
C ALA A 132 6.01 -28.94 16.72
N ARG A 133 5.69 -28.46 17.93
CA ARG A 133 4.94 -27.22 18.12
C ARG A 133 5.69 -25.98 17.63
N GLU A 134 7.00 -25.91 17.85
CA GLU A 134 7.87 -24.85 17.32
C GLU A 134 7.85 -24.78 15.78
N LYS A 135 7.89 -25.94 15.11
CA LYS A 135 7.81 -26.03 13.65
C LYS A 135 6.45 -25.57 13.12
N ILE A 136 5.36 -25.83 13.87
CA ILE A 136 4.01 -25.39 13.50
C ILE A 136 3.93 -23.85 13.53
N PHE A 137 4.44 -23.20 14.59
CA PHE A 137 4.46 -21.73 14.63
C PHE A 137 5.20 -21.11 13.44
N MET A 138 6.34 -21.68 13.05
CA MET A 138 7.09 -21.21 11.89
C MET A 138 6.37 -21.44 10.56
N LYS A 139 5.73 -22.59 10.41
CA LYS A 139 4.97 -22.91 9.21
C LYS A 139 3.73 -22.02 9.07
N ASP A 140 3.01 -21.81 10.18
CA ASP A 140 1.80 -21.00 10.21
C ASP A 140 2.16 -19.54 9.95
N PHE A 141 3.20 -19.00 10.60
CA PHE A 141 3.65 -17.63 10.36
C PHE A 141 4.12 -17.43 8.92
N LYS A 142 4.89 -18.38 8.36
CA LYS A 142 5.32 -18.36 6.96
C LYS A 142 4.16 -18.46 5.98
N SER A 143 3.07 -19.14 6.32
CA SER A 143 1.88 -19.23 5.46
C SER A 143 1.08 -17.92 5.38
N LYS A 144 1.37 -16.95 6.26
CA LYS A 144 0.74 -15.63 6.30
C LYS A 144 1.56 -14.53 5.62
N PHE A 145 2.82 -14.83 5.25
CA PHE A 145 3.55 -14.04 4.26
C PHE A 145 2.76 -14.01 2.95
#